data_AF-A0A1Q8B2G8-F1
#
_entry.id   AF-A0A1Q8B2G8-F1
#
_cell.length_a   1.000
_cell.length_b   1.000
_cell.length_c   1.000
_cell.angle_alpha   90.00
_cell.angle_beta   90.00
_cell.angle_gamma   90.00
#
_symmetry.space_group_name_H-M   'P 1'
#
loop_
_entity.id
_entity.type
_entity.pdbx_description
1 polymer ?
#
loop_
_entity_poly.entity_id
_entity_poly.type
_entity_poly.pdbx_seq_one_letter_code
_entity_poly.pdbx_strand_id
1 'polypeptide(L)'
;MGAGSPAPSKIYSASALPPVIDGSYPVDPETAAAVEAASRHQVGSFPNEETVDWVFRHFVSQGKTPLPDDIDGGDEKVLRSWFRDSNSLEDFRSGRDFQYGLCDVCDRDVERACQSVYQSFRRLIDHGEIRSGAHVRFRGTLIRFFEDVPLLDQQWIDAYTVVLAEWSALLLQQGYQLGNADPHQLACVIPLKTNGAELLTPSTSADRTEAARRRVTAMLAKFEGRARTIDGRIYFHFDDYVRWKGRKAQCKAHYDGFVIASWNDWVEARGNGATAELDGIRVAKIAVRVPALVRCADSQEAARQQCRRADLIIGIVTQAYNNDRQIARWCEHFKKTIIEIYRIIFTIERIRRRYFGDHPPADEMERGNYGCSD
;
A
#
# COMPACT_ATOMS: atom_id res chain seq x y z
N MET A 1 0.09 3.45 72.06
CA MET A 1 -0.62 2.39 71.30
C MET A 1 -1.88 3.03 70.74
N GLY A 2 -2.21 3.06 69.46
CA GLY A 2 -1.52 2.66 68.25
C GLY A 2 -2.05 3.58 67.13
N ALA A 3 -1.17 3.89 66.19
CA ALA A 3 -1.44 4.74 65.04
C ALA A 3 -2.47 4.07 64.10
N GLY A 4 -3.35 4.88 63.54
CA GLY A 4 -4.23 4.52 62.43
C GLY A 4 -4.39 5.71 61.51
N SER A 5 -3.32 6.07 60.80
CA SER A 5 -3.40 7.05 59.71
C SER A 5 -4.40 6.54 58.67
N PRO A 6 -5.41 7.33 58.27
CA PRO A 6 -6.22 6.97 57.11
C PRO A 6 -5.29 7.03 55.89
N ALA A 7 -5.25 5.92 55.15
CA ALA A 7 -4.52 5.81 53.89
C ALA A 7 -4.96 6.95 52.95
N PRO A 8 -4.04 7.54 52.16
CA PRO A 8 -4.42 8.54 51.17
C PRO A 8 -5.36 7.86 50.18
N SER A 9 -6.62 8.30 50.18
CA SER A 9 -7.57 7.95 49.12
C SER A 9 -6.95 8.42 47.81
N LYS A 10 -6.48 7.46 47.01
CA LYS A 10 -6.11 7.68 45.62
C LYS A 10 -7.30 8.34 44.96
N ILE A 11 -7.21 9.64 44.73
CA ILE A 11 -8.03 10.32 43.74
C ILE A 11 -7.66 9.62 42.44
N TYR A 12 -8.52 8.68 42.01
CA TYR A 12 -8.49 8.18 40.66
C TYR A 12 -8.86 9.38 39.79
N SER A 13 -7.83 10.11 39.32
CA SER A 13 -7.99 11.08 38.24
C SER A 13 -8.77 10.39 37.15
N ALA A 14 -9.91 10.99 36.80
CA ALA A 14 -10.77 10.54 35.73
C ALA A 14 -9.91 10.12 34.54
N SER A 15 -10.10 8.88 34.12
CA SER A 15 -9.64 8.27 32.88
C SER A 15 -9.62 9.30 31.74
N ALA A 16 -8.48 9.96 31.54
CA ALA A 16 -8.22 10.66 30.30
C ALA A 16 -8.27 9.55 29.23
N LEU A 17 -9.23 9.67 28.31
CA LEU A 17 -9.22 8.86 27.10
C LEU A 17 -7.79 8.88 26.54
N PRO A 18 -7.25 7.73 26.11
CA PRO A 18 -5.92 7.73 25.54
C PRO A 18 -5.89 8.75 24.40
N PRO A 19 -4.79 9.50 24.26
CA PRO A 19 -4.73 10.54 23.25
C PRO A 19 -4.99 9.94 21.87
N VAL A 20 -5.87 10.58 21.11
CA VAL A 20 -6.21 10.15 19.76
C VAL A 20 -5.07 10.55 18.84
N ILE A 21 -4.49 9.56 18.15
CA ILE A 21 -3.54 9.83 17.08
C ILE A 21 -4.35 10.41 15.91
N ASP A 22 -4.03 11.62 15.47
CA ASP A 22 -4.61 12.21 14.25
C ASP A 22 -4.44 11.23 13.08
N GLY A 23 -5.48 11.02 12.27
CA GLY A 23 -5.37 10.19 11.07
C GLY A 23 -4.42 10.78 10.02
N SER A 24 -4.17 12.08 10.07
CA SER A 24 -3.33 12.82 9.12
C SER A 24 -1.87 12.84 9.58
N TYR A 25 -0.96 12.76 8.61
CA TYR A 25 0.48 12.80 8.89
C TYR A 25 1.11 14.15 8.54
N PRO A 26 1.89 14.75 9.46
CA PRO A 26 2.57 16.01 9.20
C PRO A 26 3.72 15.82 8.21
N VAL A 27 3.76 16.64 7.16
CA VAL A 27 4.78 16.60 6.12
C VAL A 27 5.28 18.00 5.77
N ASP A 28 6.55 18.09 5.37
CA ASP A 28 7.12 19.32 4.84
C ASP A 28 6.53 19.65 3.45
N PRO A 29 6.65 20.92 2.98
CA PRO A 29 6.08 21.34 1.70
C PRO A 29 6.53 20.53 0.48
N GLU A 30 7.80 20.10 0.46
CA GLU A 30 8.34 19.36 -0.69
C GLU A 30 7.81 17.93 -0.71
N THR A 31 7.70 17.28 0.46
CA THR A 31 7.05 15.98 0.59
C THR A 31 5.57 16.05 0.24
N ALA A 32 4.84 17.08 0.69
CA ALA A 32 3.43 17.27 0.32
C ALA A 32 3.25 17.39 -1.21
N ALA A 33 4.07 18.22 -1.85
CA ALA A 33 4.03 18.39 -3.30
C ALA A 33 4.35 17.09 -4.06
N ALA A 34 5.29 16.29 -3.57
CA ALA A 34 5.59 14.98 -4.15
C ALA A 34 4.44 13.98 -3.98
N VAL A 35 3.75 13.98 -2.83
CA VAL A 35 2.54 13.15 -2.61
C VAL A 35 1.44 13.55 -3.58
N GLU A 36 1.21 14.84 -3.79
CA GLU A 36 0.20 15.35 -4.71
C GLU A 36 0.51 14.99 -6.16
N ALA A 37 1.77 15.15 -6.57
CA ALA A 37 2.22 14.76 -7.91
C ALA A 37 2.04 13.26 -8.15
N ALA A 38 2.49 12.41 -7.21
CA ALA A 38 2.33 10.95 -7.31
C ALA A 38 0.85 10.54 -7.32
N SER A 39 0.00 11.20 -6.52
CA SER A 39 -1.44 10.93 -6.48
C SER A 39 -2.13 11.30 -7.80
N ARG A 40 -1.78 12.44 -8.40
CA ARG A 40 -2.33 12.89 -9.69
C ARG A 40 -2.02 11.94 -10.83
N HIS A 41 -0.83 11.33 -10.80
CA HIS A 41 -0.34 10.45 -11.86
C HIS A 41 -0.41 8.96 -11.48
N GLN A 42 -1.24 8.61 -10.49
CA GLN A 42 -1.30 7.24 -9.97
C GLN A 42 -1.58 6.22 -11.08
N VAL A 43 -0.81 5.15 -11.07
CA VAL A 43 -0.90 4.05 -12.04
C VAL A 43 -1.57 2.86 -11.40
N GLY A 44 -2.66 2.39 -12.01
CA GLY A 44 -3.29 1.12 -11.65
C GLY A 44 -2.66 -0.03 -12.42
N SER A 45 -2.65 -1.22 -11.83
CA SER A 45 -2.37 -2.48 -12.53
C SER A 45 -3.67 -3.22 -12.83
N PHE A 46 -3.64 -4.16 -13.77
CA PHE A 46 -4.71 -5.13 -13.99
C PHE A 46 -4.16 -6.55 -14.11
N PRO A 47 -4.93 -7.58 -13.72
CA PRO A 47 -6.18 -7.48 -12.96
C PRO A 47 -5.94 -6.89 -11.56
N ASN A 48 -6.94 -6.17 -11.03
CA ASN A 48 -6.90 -5.60 -9.68
C ASN A 48 -8.18 -5.93 -8.92
N GLU A 49 -8.19 -5.62 -7.62
CA GLU A 49 -9.33 -5.89 -6.74
C GLU A 49 -10.63 -5.24 -7.24
N GLU A 50 -10.54 -4.05 -7.83
CA GLU A 50 -11.70 -3.35 -8.41
C GLU A 50 -12.32 -4.14 -9.57
N THR A 51 -11.49 -4.78 -10.41
CA THR A 51 -11.98 -5.61 -11.52
C THR A 51 -12.77 -6.81 -11.02
N VAL A 52 -12.23 -7.47 -10.00
CA VAL A 52 -12.88 -8.62 -9.37
C VAL A 52 -14.21 -8.19 -8.75
N ASP A 53 -14.24 -7.05 -8.07
CA ASP A 53 -15.45 -6.48 -7.49
C ASP A 53 -16.50 -6.10 -8.57
N TRP A 54 -16.09 -5.53 -9.71
CA TRP A 54 -17.02 -5.23 -10.81
C TRP A 54 -17.63 -6.50 -11.42
N VAL A 55 -16.81 -7.52 -11.65
CA VAL A 55 -17.26 -8.82 -12.15
C VAL A 55 -18.17 -9.51 -11.14
N PHE A 56 -17.82 -9.47 -9.86
CA PHE A 56 -18.64 -9.97 -8.77
C PHE A 56 -20.02 -9.31 -8.76
N ARG A 57 -20.07 -7.96 -8.77
CA ARG A 57 -21.33 -7.20 -8.83
C ARG A 57 -22.13 -7.48 -10.11
N HIS A 58 -21.46 -7.72 -11.22
CA HIS A 58 -22.11 -8.12 -12.47
C HIS A 58 -22.86 -9.45 -12.30
N PHE A 59 -22.22 -10.49 -11.76
CA PHE A 59 -22.89 -11.75 -11.48
C PHE A 59 -24.04 -11.60 -10.47
N VAL A 60 -23.84 -10.83 -9.39
CA VAL A 60 -24.92 -10.56 -8.42
C VAL A 60 -26.11 -9.86 -9.10
N SER A 61 -25.85 -8.92 -10.01
CA SER A 61 -26.92 -8.25 -10.78
C SER A 61 -27.70 -9.18 -11.71
N GLN A 62 -27.12 -10.34 -12.05
CA GLN A 62 -27.77 -11.42 -12.81
C GLN A 62 -28.48 -12.44 -11.91
N GLY A 63 -28.59 -12.17 -10.61
CA GLY A 63 -29.26 -13.03 -9.63
C GLY A 63 -28.40 -14.14 -9.05
N LYS A 64 -27.08 -14.06 -9.19
CA LYS A 64 -26.13 -14.99 -8.54
C LYS A 64 -26.04 -14.73 -7.04
N THR A 65 -25.73 -15.77 -6.27
CA THR A 65 -25.83 -15.77 -4.81
C THR A 65 -24.48 -15.47 -4.17
N PRO A 66 -24.32 -14.35 -3.43
CA PRO A 66 -23.14 -14.09 -2.63
C PRO A 66 -22.95 -15.12 -1.51
N LEU A 67 -21.69 -15.46 -1.24
CA LEU A 67 -21.30 -16.12 0.01
C LEU A 67 -21.55 -15.14 1.16
N PRO A 68 -22.21 -15.58 2.23
CA PRO A 68 -22.47 -14.74 3.39
C PRO A 68 -21.24 -14.58 4.27
N ASP A 69 -21.22 -13.46 5.00
CA ASP A 69 -20.05 -12.99 5.74
C ASP A 69 -19.59 -13.91 6.89
N ASP A 70 -20.48 -14.78 7.41
CA ASP A 70 -20.27 -15.64 8.59
C ASP A 70 -20.16 -17.15 8.22
N ILE A 71 -19.63 -17.46 7.05
CA ILE A 71 -19.60 -18.82 6.51
C ILE A 71 -18.87 -19.86 7.40
N ASP A 72 -17.93 -19.41 8.23
CA ASP A 72 -17.12 -20.26 9.11
C ASP A 72 -17.79 -20.59 10.46
N GLY A 73 -18.91 -19.95 10.79
CA GLY A 73 -19.60 -20.08 12.09
C GLY A 73 -21.03 -20.63 12.02
N GLY A 74 -21.52 -20.96 10.82
CA GLY A 74 -22.93 -21.32 10.58
C GLY A 74 -23.29 -22.80 10.80
N ASP A 75 -24.58 -23.06 10.96
CA ASP A 75 -25.17 -24.41 10.95
C ASP A 75 -24.87 -25.12 9.61
N GLU A 76 -24.33 -26.34 9.67
CA GLU A 76 -24.01 -27.21 8.52
C GLU A 76 -25.17 -27.33 7.52
N LYS A 77 -26.41 -27.39 8.03
CA LYS A 77 -27.61 -27.51 7.19
C LYS A 77 -27.87 -26.23 6.41
N VAL A 78 -27.57 -25.07 7.01
CA VAL A 78 -27.70 -23.76 6.38
C VAL A 78 -26.62 -23.59 5.32
N LEU A 79 -25.38 -23.92 5.65
CA LEU A 79 -24.25 -23.88 4.71
C LEU A 79 -24.50 -24.74 3.47
N ARG A 80 -25.01 -25.97 3.65
CA ARG A 80 -25.39 -26.86 2.52
C ARG A 80 -26.48 -26.28 1.63
N SER A 81 -27.35 -25.41 2.16
CA SER A 81 -28.46 -24.86 1.37
C SER A 81 -28.02 -23.77 0.39
N TRP A 82 -26.82 -23.19 0.58
CA TRP A 82 -26.27 -22.17 -0.32
C TRP A 82 -25.62 -22.75 -1.57
N PHE A 83 -25.14 -23.99 -1.51
CA PHE A 83 -24.49 -24.65 -2.63
C PHE A 83 -25.47 -25.56 -3.38
N ARG A 84 -25.25 -25.70 -4.68
CA ARG A 84 -26.10 -26.54 -5.55
C ARG A 84 -26.15 -28.00 -5.09
N ASP A 85 -25.01 -28.53 -4.65
CA ASP A 85 -24.85 -29.91 -4.21
C ASP A 85 -23.67 -30.06 -3.24
N SER A 86 -23.55 -31.27 -2.66
CA SER A 86 -22.49 -31.59 -1.71
C SER A 86 -21.08 -31.49 -2.30
N ASN A 87 -20.93 -31.73 -3.61
CA ASN A 87 -19.62 -31.65 -4.27
C ASN A 87 -19.17 -30.19 -4.36
N SER A 88 -20.08 -29.29 -4.72
CA SER A 88 -19.82 -27.84 -4.78
C SER A 88 -19.40 -27.29 -3.41
N LEU A 89 -20.04 -27.75 -2.33
CA LEU A 89 -19.64 -27.40 -0.96
C LEU A 89 -18.26 -27.96 -0.60
N GLU A 90 -17.94 -29.18 -1.02
CA GLU A 90 -16.62 -29.77 -0.78
C GLU A 90 -15.51 -29.05 -1.57
N ASP A 91 -15.80 -28.64 -2.80
CA ASP A 91 -14.90 -27.84 -3.62
C ASP A 91 -14.64 -26.46 -3.00
N PHE A 92 -15.69 -25.83 -2.44
CA PHE A 92 -15.53 -24.61 -1.64
C PHE A 92 -14.65 -24.82 -0.41
N ARG A 93 -14.94 -25.86 0.40
CA ARG A 93 -14.20 -26.16 1.64
C ARG A 93 -12.73 -26.49 1.41
N SER A 94 -12.44 -27.19 0.31
CA SER A 94 -11.08 -27.54 -0.07
C SER A 94 -10.35 -26.42 -0.79
N GLY A 95 -11.02 -25.29 -1.07
CA GLY A 95 -10.46 -24.15 -1.77
C GLY A 95 -10.30 -24.34 -3.28
N ARG A 96 -10.86 -25.41 -3.84
CA ARG A 96 -10.79 -25.75 -5.27
C ARG A 96 -11.64 -24.83 -6.14
N ASP A 97 -12.81 -24.42 -5.66
CA ASP A 97 -13.75 -23.59 -6.41
C ASP A 97 -14.56 -22.66 -5.47
N PHE A 98 -15.33 -21.72 -6.02
CA PHE A 98 -16.20 -20.76 -5.29
C PHE A 98 -15.46 -19.82 -4.32
N GLN A 99 -14.23 -19.43 -4.63
CA GLN A 99 -13.39 -18.59 -3.77
C GLN A 99 -13.52 -17.09 -4.08
N TYR A 100 -14.26 -16.74 -5.12
CA TYR A 100 -14.60 -15.36 -5.48
C TYR A 100 -15.86 -14.79 -4.80
N GLY A 101 -16.35 -15.45 -3.74
CA GLY A 101 -17.46 -14.90 -2.98
C GLY A 101 -18.85 -15.26 -3.51
N LEU A 102 -18.98 -16.17 -4.48
CA LEU A 102 -20.27 -16.57 -5.06
C LEU A 102 -20.50 -18.08 -4.86
N CYS A 103 -21.71 -18.47 -4.44
CA CYS A 103 -22.04 -19.86 -4.13
C CYS A 103 -22.34 -20.71 -5.39
N ASP A 104 -22.72 -20.05 -6.49
CA ASP A 104 -23.31 -20.67 -7.67
C ASP A 104 -22.60 -20.25 -8.98
N VAL A 105 -21.39 -19.69 -8.85
CA VAL A 105 -20.51 -19.34 -9.97
C VAL A 105 -19.13 -19.90 -9.71
N CYS A 106 -18.66 -20.75 -10.63
CA CYS A 106 -17.32 -21.30 -10.56
C CYS A 106 -16.26 -20.20 -10.75
N ASP A 107 -15.13 -20.35 -10.08
CA ASP A 107 -13.97 -19.45 -10.14
C ASP A 107 -13.51 -19.25 -11.58
N ARG A 108 -13.52 -20.33 -12.39
CA ARG A 108 -13.18 -20.27 -13.82
C ARG A 108 -14.06 -19.30 -14.61
N ASP A 109 -15.34 -19.18 -14.27
CA ASP A 109 -16.26 -18.29 -14.97
C ASP A 109 -16.04 -16.83 -14.55
N VAL A 110 -15.70 -16.60 -13.27
CA VAL A 110 -15.25 -15.29 -12.77
C VAL A 110 -13.94 -14.88 -13.44
N GLU A 111 -12.96 -15.78 -13.51
CA GLU A 111 -11.67 -15.56 -14.16
C GLU A 111 -11.83 -15.23 -15.66
N ARG A 112 -12.72 -15.93 -16.35
CA ARG A 112 -13.03 -15.63 -17.75
C ARG A 112 -13.61 -14.22 -17.91
N ALA A 113 -14.52 -13.82 -17.03
CA ALA A 113 -15.09 -12.47 -17.07
C ALA A 113 -14.04 -11.39 -16.74
N CYS A 114 -13.20 -11.61 -15.72
CA CYS A 114 -12.06 -10.73 -15.42
C CYS A 114 -11.10 -10.60 -16.61
N GLN A 115 -10.81 -11.71 -17.29
CA GLN A 115 -9.97 -11.70 -18.49
C GLN A 115 -10.62 -10.92 -19.64
N SER A 116 -11.94 -11.01 -19.81
CA SER A 116 -12.66 -10.24 -20.83
C SER A 116 -12.60 -8.73 -20.57
N VAL A 117 -12.78 -8.33 -19.31
CA VAL A 117 -12.59 -6.93 -18.88
C VAL A 117 -11.16 -6.49 -19.15
N TYR A 118 -10.16 -7.29 -18.78
CA TYR A 118 -8.75 -6.99 -19.01
C TYR A 118 -8.41 -6.81 -20.50
N GLN A 119 -8.89 -7.69 -21.38
CA GLN A 119 -8.69 -7.56 -22.83
C GLN A 119 -9.37 -6.31 -23.38
N SER A 120 -10.51 -5.91 -22.81
CA SER A 120 -11.19 -4.67 -23.17
C SER A 120 -10.38 -3.44 -22.74
N PHE A 121 -9.77 -3.45 -21.56
CA PHE A 121 -8.83 -2.42 -21.14
C PHE A 121 -7.62 -2.29 -22.07
N ARG A 122 -7.02 -3.42 -22.47
CA ARG A 122 -5.89 -3.42 -23.42
C ARG A 122 -6.29 -2.74 -24.73
N ARG A 123 -7.45 -3.10 -25.28
CA ARG A 123 -8.00 -2.46 -26.49
C ARG A 123 -8.18 -0.94 -26.33
N LEU A 124 -8.70 -0.49 -25.19
CA LEU A 124 -8.85 0.95 -24.92
C LEU A 124 -7.50 1.68 -24.87
N ILE A 125 -6.46 1.04 -24.31
CA ILE A 125 -5.09 1.57 -24.31
C ILE A 125 -4.52 1.60 -25.73
N ASP A 126 -4.64 0.51 -26.47
CA ASP A 126 -4.11 0.37 -27.83
C ASP A 126 -4.75 1.37 -28.81
N HIS A 127 -6.03 1.70 -28.58
CA HIS A 127 -6.76 2.72 -29.35
C HIS A 127 -6.55 4.16 -28.83
N GLY A 128 -5.80 4.33 -27.74
CA GLY A 128 -5.51 5.65 -27.16
C GLY A 128 -6.71 6.30 -26.43
N GLU A 129 -7.77 5.55 -26.12
CA GLU A 129 -8.91 6.04 -25.34
C GLU A 129 -8.54 6.20 -23.85
N ILE A 130 -7.59 5.40 -23.36
CA ILE A 130 -7.02 5.51 -22.02
C ILE A 130 -5.50 5.52 -22.14
N ARG A 131 -4.84 6.35 -21.33
CA ARG A 131 -3.38 6.39 -21.29
C ARG A 131 -2.80 5.17 -20.57
N SER A 132 -1.84 4.51 -21.21
CA SER A 132 -0.93 3.56 -20.57
C SER A 132 -0.10 4.25 -19.48
N GLY A 133 0.21 3.50 -18.44
CA GLY A 133 0.93 3.98 -17.27
C GLY A 133 2.04 3.03 -16.86
N ALA A 134 3.10 3.59 -16.28
CA ALA A 134 4.18 2.80 -15.71
C ALA A 134 4.52 3.33 -14.32
N HIS A 135 4.98 2.44 -13.44
CA HIS A 135 5.50 2.83 -12.13
C HIS A 135 6.85 2.17 -11.88
N VAL A 136 7.61 2.78 -10.98
CA VAL A 136 8.89 2.26 -10.50
C VAL A 136 8.71 1.83 -9.06
N ARG A 137 9.01 0.56 -8.81
CA ARG A 137 9.09 0.04 -7.45
C ARG A 137 10.48 0.27 -6.87
N PHE A 138 10.58 1.05 -5.80
CA PHE A 138 11.80 1.21 -5.01
C PHE A 138 11.83 0.25 -3.83
N ARG A 139 12.87 -0.58 -3.75
CA ARG A 139 13.01 -1.52 -2.62
C ARG A 139 13.55 -0.79 -1.38
N GLY A 140 12.90 -1.00 -0.24
CA GLY A 140 13.39 -0.52 1.06
C GLY A 140 13.30 1.00 1.22
N THR A 141 12.23 1.62 0.69
CA THR A 141 11.97 3.05 0.89
C THR A 141 11.61 3.37 2.35
N LEU A 142 12.06 4.52 2.84
CA LEU A 142 11.72 5.08 4.15
C LEU A 142 10.25 5.53 4.25
N ILE A 143 9.61 5.85 3.13
CA ILE A 143 8.23 6.31 3.10
C ILE A 143 7.46 5.36 2.20
N ARG A 144 6.60 4.53 2.82
CA ARG A 144 5.89 3.43 2.15
C ARG A 144 5.05 3.89 0.96
N PHE A 145 4.47 5.09 1.06
CA PHE A 145 3.72 5.68 -0.05
C PHE A 145 4.55 5.81 -1.34
N PHE A 146 5.87 6.03 -1.24
CA PHE A 146 6.78 6.13 -2.38
C PHE A 146 7.45 4.80 -2.74
N GLU A 147 6.87 3.67 -2.32
CA GLU A 147 7.35 2.35 -2.76
C GLU A 147 7.08 2.15 -4.24
N ASP A 148 5.89 2.52 -4.71
CA ASP A 148 5.51 2.49 -6.13
C ASP A 148 5.30 3.92 -6.64
N VAL A 149 6.28 4.44 -7.38
CA VAL A 149 6.29 5.82 -7.87
C VAL A 149 5.89 5.86 -9.35
N PRO A 150 4.88 6.66 -9.75
CA PRO A 150 4.53 6.80 -11.16
C PRO A 150 5.66 7.35 -12.04
N LEU A 151 5.78 6.81 -13.25
CA LEU A 151 6.56 7.37 -14.34
C LEU A 151 5.63 8.19 -15.24
N LEU A 152 5.82 9.50 -15.25
CA LEU A 152 5.10 10.40 -16.16
C LEU A 152 5.56 10.11 -17.59
N ASP A 153 4.58 9.96 -18.49
CA ASP A 153 4.77 9.51 -19.87
C ASP A 153 5.65 8.24 -19.98
N GLN A 154 5.62 7.40 -18.93
CA GLN A 154 6.45 6.19 -18.79
C GLN A 154 7.97 6.43 -18.82
N GLN A 155 8.42 7.68 -18.72
CA GLN A 155 9.82 8.06 -18.90
C GLN A 155 10.38 8.90 -17.75
N TRP A 156 9.53 9.66 -17.07
CA TRP A 156 9.95 10.74 -16.19
C TRP A 156 9.59 10.43 -14.75
N ILE A 157 10.60 10.36 -13.88
CA ILE A 157 10.45 10.12 -12.45
C ILE A 157 10.69 11.39 -11.66
N ASP A 158 9.88 11.65 -10.64
CA ASP A 158 10.00 12.84 -9.81
C ASP A 158 11.35 12.85 -9.08
N ALA A 159 12.13 13.92 -9.24
CA ALA A 159 13.49 14.00 -8.70
C ALA A 159 13.53 13.93 -7.17
N TYR A 160 12.51 14.46 -6.49
CA TYR A 160 12.43 14.41 -5.04
C TYR A 160 12.14 12.98 -4.54
N THR A 161 11.26 12.24 -5.21
CA THR A 161 11.07 10.81 -4.88
C THR A 161 12.34 10.00 -5.07
N VAL A 162 13.18 10.34 -6.07
CA VAL A 162 14.51 9.75 -6.24
C VAL A 162 15.44 10.11 -5.08
N VAL A 163 15.43 11.37 -4.60
CA VAL A 163 16.17 11.77 -3.38
C VAL A 163 15.76 10.90 -2.19
N LEU A 164 14.46 10.69 -1.98
CA LEU A 164 13.96 9.86 -0.88
C LEU A 164 14.40 8.39 -1.01
N ALA A 165 14.33 7.82 -2.21
CA ALA A 165 14.76 6.45 -2.47
C ALA A 165 16.28 6.26 -2.25
N GLU A 166 17.08 7.18 -2.76
CA GLU A 166 18.54 7.19 -2.60
C GLU A 166 18.96 7.40 -1.15
N TRP A 167 18.25 8.27 -0.43
CA TRP A 167 18.43 8.46 1.01
C TRP A 167 18.17 7.17 1.79
N SER A 168 17.05 6.50 1.48
CA SER A 168 16.68 5.22 2.08
C SER A 168 17.75 4.14 1.84
N ALA A 169 18.22 4.02 0.60
CA ALA A 169 19.27 3.08 0.22
C ALA A 169 20.61 3.37 0.90
N LEU A 170 20.97 4.64 1.07
CA LEU A 170 22.19 5.03 1.78
C LEU A 170 22.13 4.63 3.27
N LEU A 171 20.98 4.78 3.92
CA LEU A 171 20.82 4.34 5.31
C LEU A 171 20.91 2.82 5.43
N LEU A 172 20.26 2.07 4.54
CA LEU A 172 20.39 0.61 4.51
C LEU A 172 21.85 0.16 4.33
N GLN A 173 22.61 0.82 3.45
CA GLN A 173 24.06 0.57 3.26
C GLN A 173 24.89 0.88 4.52
N GLN A 174 24.44 1.80 5.37
CA GLN A 174 25.09 2.15 6.64
C GLN A 174 24.72 1.19 7.79
N GLY A 175 23.93 0.14 7.51
CA GLY A 175 23.55 -0.88 8.48
C GLY A 175 22.33 -0.50 9.32
N TYR A 176 21.58 0.54 8.93
CA TYR A 176 20.30 0.82 9.55
C TYR A 176 19.27 -0.22 9.11
N GLN A 177 18.51 -0.76 10.07
CA GLN A 177 17.29 -1.50 9.81
C GLN A 177 16.11 -0.54 9.80
N LEU A 178 15.17 -0.75 8.89
CA LEU A 178 13.99 0.09 8.76
C LEU A 178 12.84 -0.57 9.56
N GLY A 179 12.47 0.00 10.72
CA GLY A 179 11.34 -0.43 11.55
C GLY A 179 10.19 0.59 11.58
N ASN A 180 8.95 0.15 11.36
CA ASN A 180 7.80 1.06 11.33
C ASN A 180 6.97 0.99 12.63
N ALA A 181 7.03 2.03 13.45
CA ALA A 181 6.22 2.16 14.66
C ALA A 181 4.87 2.85 14.41
N ASP A 182 4.71 3.55 13.28
CA ASP A 182 3.53 4.33 12.94
C ASP A 182 2.86 3.74 11.67
N PRO A 183 1.64 3.21 11.76
CA PRO A 183 1.01 2.52 10.63
C PRO A 183 0.70 3.45 9.44
N HIS A 184 0.83 4.78 9.59
CA HIS A 184 0.55 5.73 8.53
C HIS A 184 1.48 5.55 7.31
N GLN A 185 0.95 5.63 6.09
CA GLN A 185 1.70 5.39 4.85
C GLN A 185 2.83 6.40 4.58
N LEU A 186 2.70 7.60 5.12
CA LEU A 186 3.69 8.67 5.06
C LEU A 186 4.71 8.64 6.22
N ALA A 187 4.53 7.73 7.19
CA ALA A 187 5.45 7.65 8.30
C ALA A 187 6.84 7.24 7.83
N CYS A 188 7.84 8.04 8.21
CA CYS A 188 9.23 7.71 7.96
C CYS A 188 9.63 6.52 8.84
N VAL A 189 10.16 5.47 8.21
CA VAL A 189 10.56 4.26 8.91
C VAL A 189 11.80 4.55 9.78
N ILE A 190 11.75 4.18 11.06
CA ILE A 190 12.79 4.49 12.05
C ILE A 190 14.04 3.65 11.76
N PRO A 191 15.23 4.28 11.62
CA PRO A 191 16.49 3.57 11.50
C PRO A 191 16.88 2.92 12.85
N LEU A 192 16.73 1.61 12.98
CA LEU A 192 17.18 0.81 14.12
C LEU A 192 18.62 0.32 13.86
N LYS A 193 19.56 0.53 14.79
CA LYS A 193 20.92 0.00 14.66
C LYS A 193 21.03 -1.37 15.33
N THR A 194 21.56 -2.36 14.63
CA THR A 194 21.63 -3.78 15.07
C THR A 194 22.65 -4.08 16.18
N ASN A 195 23.35 -3.06 16.71
CA ASN A 195 24.38 -3.22 17.74
C ASN A 195 23.82 -3.29 19.18
N GLY A 196 22.51 -3.46 19.36
CA GLY A 196 21.92 -3.86 20.64
C GLY A 196 21.83 -2.83 21.76
N ALA A 197 22.02 -1.52 21.50
CA ALA A 197 22.01 -0.55 22.62
C ALA A 197 21.35 0.82 22.38
N GLU A 198 20.75 1.13 21.24
CA GLU A 198 20.01 2.39 21.10
C GLU A 198 18.82 2.23 20.15
N LEU A 199 17.61 2.17 20.70
CA LEU A 199 16.42 2.65 19.99
C LEU A 199 16.66 4.14 19.77
N LEU A 200 17.10 4.53 18.57
CA LEU A 200 17.11 5.94 18.23
C LEU A 200 15.66 6.40 18.23
N THR A 201 15.30 7.20 19.22
CA THR A 201 14.05 7.96 19.17
C THR A 201 14.04 8.81 17.90
N PRO A 202 12.87 9.15 17.33
CA PRO A 202 12.79 10.08 16.21
C PRO A 202 13.51 11.42 16.48
N SER A 203 13.54 11.84 17.74
CA SER A 203 14.30 13.01 18.22
C SER A 203 15.83 12.88 18.14
N THR A 204 16.40 11.66 18.15
CA THR A 204 17.86 11.44 18.06
C THR A 204 18.34 10.89 16.71
N SER A 205 17.41 10.42 15.87
CA SER A 205 17.67 9.95 14.50
C SER A 205 17.47 11.03 13.42
N ALA A 206 16.63 12.05 13.67
CA ALA A 206 16.38 13.13 12.71
C ALA A 206 17.67 13.83 12.27
N ASP A 207 18.50 14.27 13.22
CA ASP A 207 19.77 14.95 12.90
C ASP A 207 20.79 14.03 12.22
N ARG A 208 20.82 12.74 12.58
CA ARG A 208 21.78 11.77 12.03
C ARG A 208 21.42 11.34 10.61
N THR A 209 20.13 11.27 10.28
CA THR A 209 19.66 10.89 8.94
C THR A 209 19.61 12.07 7.97
N GLU A 210 19.44 13.30 8.47
CA GLU A 210 19.43 14.52 7.67
C GLU A 210 20.79 14.77 6.96
N ALA A 211 21.91 14.44 7.60
CA ALA A 211 23.22 14.48 6.96
C ALA A 211 23.31 13.54 5.73
N ALA A 212 22.71 12.35 5.82
CA ALA A 212 22.63 11.42 4.70
C ALA A 212 21.73 11.96 3.58
N ARG A 213 20.59 12.57 3.93
CA ARG A 213 19.70 13.24 2.97
C ARG A 213 20.43 14.34 2.20
N ARG A 214 21.12 15.25 2.89
CA ARG A 214 21.91 16.33 2.26
C ARG A 214 23.00 15.80 1.33
N ARG A 215 23.70 14.72 1.73
CA ARG A 215 24.71 14.07 0.89
C ARG A 215 24.10 13.52 -0.40
N VAL A 216 22.93 12.88 -0.31
CA VAL A 216 22.20 12.39 -1.48
C VAL A 216 21.72 13.53 -2.37
N THR A 217 21.15 14.60 -1.81
CA THR A 217 20.75 15.78 -2.57
C THR A 217 21.93 16.38 -3.33
N ALA A 218 23.09 16.54 -2.68
CA ALA A 218 24.30 17.06 -3.32
C ALA A 218 24.86 16.10 -4.39
N MET A 219 24.66 14.79 -4.23
CA MET A 219 25.04 13.79 -5.22
C MET A 219 24.13 13.88 -6.47
N LEU A 220 22.81 13.96 -6.27
CA LEU A 220 21.82 14.06 -7.35
C LEU A 220 21.87 15.40 -8.07
N ALA A 221 22.33 16.47 -7.42
CA ALA A 221 22.62 17.75 -8.08
C ALA A 221 23.71 17.65 -9.17
N LYS A 222 24.52 16.57 -9.16
CA LYS A 222 25.54 16.27 -10.18
C LYS A 222 25.06 15.24 -11.20
N PHE A 223 23.77 14.92 -11.22
CA PHE A 223 23.20 14.02 -12.21
C PHE A 223 23.24 14.69 -13.59
N GLU A 224 23.97 14.07 -14.53
CA GLU A 224 24.19 14.59 -15.89
C GLU A 224 23.18 14.05 -16.93
N GLY A 225 22.23 13.23 -16.48
CA GLY A 225 21.18 12.70 -17.36
C GLY A 225 20.14 13.75 -17.70
N ARG A 226 19.23 13.39 -18.63
CA ARG A 226 18.14 14.28 -19.01
C ARG A 226 17.24 14.58 -17.81
N ALA A 227 16.94 15.86 -17.63
CA ALA A 227 16.00 16.36 -16.64
C ALA A 227 15.08 17.41 -17.27
N ARG A 228 13.83 17.49 -16.81
CA ARG A 228 12.89 18.55 -17.25
C ARG A 228 11.96 18.96 -16.12
N THR A 229 11.43 20.18 -16.20
CA THR A 229 10.41 20.66 -15.27
C THR A 229 9.02 20.35 -15.81
N ILE A 230 8.17 19.71 -15.00
CA ILE A 230 6.77 19.41 -15.29
C ILE A 230 5.96 19.89 -14.08
N ASP A 231 4.92 20.71 -14.30
CA ASP A 231 4.09 21.29 -13.23
C ASP A 231 4.91 21.94 -12.08
N GLY A 232 6.02 22.60 -12.43
CA GLY A 232 6.91 23.26 -11.48
C GLY A 232 7.85 22.32 -10.69
N ARG A 233 7.84 21.02 -10.96
CA ARG A 233 8.71 20.02 -10.30
C ARG A 233 9.76 19.48 -11.27
N ILE A 234 10.94 19.13 -10.76
CA ILE A 234 12.01 18.54 -11.57
C ILE A 234 11.78 17.04 -11.69
N TYR A 235 11.88 16.53 -12.91
CA TYR A 235 11.83 15.10 -13.22
C TYR A 235 13.11 14.66 -13.92
N PHE A 236 13.58 13.47 -13.59
CA PHE A 236 14.70 12.81 -14.27
C PHE A 236 14.18 11.81 -15.29
N HIS A 237 14.88 11.68 -16.41
CA HIS A 237 14.64 10.58 -17.33
C HIS A 237 15.07 9.27 -16.67
N PHE A 238 14.15 8.31 -16.56
CA PHE A 238 14.33 7.11 -15.76
C PHE A 238 15.49 6.24 -16.26
N ASP A 239 15.62 6.01 -17.58
CA ASP A 239 16.74 5.21 -18.11
C ASP A 239 18.11 5.83 -17.81
N ASP A 240 18.21 7.17 -17.87
CA ASP A 240 19.46 7.87 -17.60
C ASP A 240 19.81 7.73 -16.10
N TYR A 241 18.80 7.82 -15.23
CA TYR A 241 18.95 7.56 -13.80
C TYR A 241 19.40 6.12 -13.50
N VAL A 242 18.78 5.12 -14.13
CA VAL A 242 19.13 3.70 -13.91
C VAL A 242 20.56 3.39 -14.35
N ARG A 243 21.02 4.01 -15.45
CA ARG A 243 22.39 3.86 -15.98
C ARG A 243 23.44 4.65 -15.21
N TRP A 244 23.02 5.57 -14.34
CA TRP A 244 23.94 6.41 -13.60
C TRP A 244 24.67 5.63 -12.50
N LYS A 245 26.01 5.61 -12.58
CA LYS A 245 26.87 4.85 -11.66
C LYS A 245 26.80 5.33 -10.19
N GLY A 246 26.31 6.54 -9.95
CA GLY A 246 26.17 7.09 -8.59
C GLY A 246 24.99 6.52 -7.81
N ARG A 247 24.05 5.84 -8.48
CA ARG A 247 22.81 5.32 -7.91
C ARG A 247 23.06 4.27 -6.82
N LYS A 248 22.31 4.36 -5.73
CA LYS A 248 22.29 3.39 -4.62
C LYS A 248 20.96 2.66 -4.52
N ALA A 249 19.87 3.32 -4.88
CA ALA A 249 18.53 2.75 -4.75
C ALA A 249 18.31 1.64 -5.77
N GLN A 250 17.89 0.48 -5.27
CA GLN A 250 17.43 -0.61 -6.10
C GLN A 250 16.00 -0.35 -6.53
N CYS A 251 15.76 -0.40 -7.84
CA CYS A 251 14.44 -0.14 -8.39
C CYS A 251 14.17 -1.00 -9.63
N LYS A 252 12.89 -1.26 -9.91
CA LYS A 252 12.39 -1.95 -11.10
C LYS A 252 11.20 -1.20 -11.67
N ALA A 253 11.19 -0.95 -12.98
CA ALA A 253 10.03 -0.38 -13.66
C ALA A 253 9.06 -1.47 -14.10
N HIS A 254 7.77 -1.13 -14.06
CA HIS A 254 6.64 -1.95 -14.45
C HIS A 254 5.79 -1.16 -15.45
N TYR A 255 5.69 -1.67 -16.69
CA TYR A 255 5.10 -0.98 -17.85
C TYR A 255 3.73 -1.55 -18.26
N ASP A 256 3.11 -2.32 -17.40
CA ASP A 256 1.85 -3.03 -17.62
C ASP A 256 0.64 -2.31 -17.01
N GLY A 257 0.77 -1.04 -16.63
CA GLY A 257 -0.29 -0.26 -15.98
C GLY A 257 -1.05 0.69 -16.88
N PHE A 258 -1.96 1.44 -16.27
CA PHE A 258 -2.75 2.51 -16.88
C PHE A 258 -2.87 3.70 -15.92
N VAL A 259 -3.04 4.91 -16.45
CA VAL A 259 -3.20 6.11 -15.63
C VAL A 259 -4.63 6.16 -15.08
N ILE A 260 -4.81 6.11 -13.75
CA ILE A 260 -6.13 6.07 -13.10
C ILE A 260 -6.98 7.30 -13.47
N ALA A 261 -6.39 8.49 -13.52
CA ALA A 261 -7.10 9.69 -13.94
C ALA A 261 -7.68 9.55 -15.36
N SER A 262 -6.90 8.99 -16.28
CA SER A 262 -7.34 8.76 -17.66
C SER A 262 -8.48 7.75 -17.76
N TRP A 263 -8.49 6.72 -16.89
CA TRP A 263 -9.60 5.79 -16.77
C TRP A 263 -10.86 6.49 -16.24
N ASN A 264 -10.72 7.28 -15.18
CA ASN A 264 -11.84 7.98 -14.57
C ASN A 264 -12.48 8.99 -15.54
N ASP A 265 -11.67 9.67 -16.34
CA ASP A 265 -12.13 10.56 -17.41
C ASP A 265 -12.92 9.77 -18.48
N TRP A 266 -12.44 8.59 -18.88
CA TRP A 266 -13.13 7.72 -19.82
C TRP A 266 -14.49 7.23 -19.27
N VAL A 267 -14.54 6.79 -18.00
CA VAL A 267 -15.79 6.37 -17.34
C VAL A 267 -16.79 7.52 -17.26
N GLU A 268 -16.33 8.73 -16.97
CA GLU A 268 -17.18 9.92 -16.91
C GLU A 268 -17.76 10.27 -18.29
N ALA A 269 -16.94 10.21 -19.34
CA ALA A 269 -17.34 10.55 -20.70
C ALA A 269 -18.28 9.52 -21.35
N ARG A 270 -18.14 8.23 -21.01
CA ARG A 270 -18.92 7.13 -21.61
C ARG A 270 -20.13 6.70 -20.79
N GLY A 271 -20.23 7.20 -19.55
CA GLY A 271 -21.18 6.73 -18.55
C GLY A 271 -22.21 7.76 -18.12
N ASN A 272 -22.77 7.54 -16.94
CA ASN A 272 -23.65 8.48 -16.24
C ASN A 272 -22.89 9.37 -15.22
N GLY A 273 -21.59 9.57 -15.43
CA GLY A 273 -20.70 10.32 -14.55
C GLY A 273 -20.01 9.51 -13.44
N ALA A 274 -20.55 8.33 -13.07
CA ALA A 274 -19.98 7.47 -12.02
C ALA A 274 -19.64 6.05 -12.49
N THR A 275 -20.44 5.52 -13.43
CA THR A 275 -20.27 4.17 -13.98
C THR A 275 -20.41 4.17 -15.49
N ALA A 276 -19.70 3.26 -16.15
CA ALA A 276 -19.80 3.00 -17.59
C ALA A 276 -20.01 1.50 -17.83
N GLU A 277 -20.27 1.12 -19.07
CA GLU A 277 -20.34 -0.27 -19.49
C GLU A 277 -19.08 -0.63 -20.30
N LEU A 278 -18.44 -1.73 -19.93
CA LEU A 278 -17.29 -2.29 -20.63
C LEU A 278 -17.56 -3.79 -20.81
N ASP A 279 -17.79 -4.20 -22.06
CA ASP A 279 -18.04 -5.60 -22.42
C ASP A 279 -19.22 -6.23 -21.65
N GLY A 280 -20.33 -5.50 -21.53
CA GLY A 280 -21.52 -5.94 -20.78
C GLY A 280 -21.38 -5.88 -19.26
N ILE A 281 -20.20 -5.50 -18.74
CA ILE A 281 -19.92 -5.38 -17.31
C ILE A 281 -19.96 -3.91 -16.92
N ARG A 282 -20.70 -3.60 -15.86
CA ARG A 282 -20.73 -2.26 -15.29
C ARG A 282 -19.43 -2.00 -14.54
N VAL A 283 -18.68 -1.01 -15.00
CA VAL A 283 -17.41 -0.58 -14.44
C VAL A 283 -17.54 0.81 -13.81
N ALA A 284 -16.65 1.15 -12.87
CA ALA A 284 -16.73 2.38 -12.11
C ALA A 284 -15.40 3.15 -12.11
N LYS A 285 -15.45 4.42 -11.67
CA LYS A 285 -14.25 5.19 -11.35
C LYS A 285 -13.45 4.48 -10.25
N ILE A 286 -12.13 4.49 -10.38
CA ILE A 286 -11.19 3.97 -9.38
C ILE A 286 -10.79 5.12 -8.46
N ALA A 287 -10.89 4.87 -7.15
CA ALA A 287 -10.50 5.84 -6.15
C ALA A 287 -8.98 6.10 -6.19
N VAL A 288 -8.59 7.37 -6.32
CA VAL A 288 -7.19 7.77 -6.17
C VAL A 288 -6.82 7.67 -4.70
N ARG A 289 -5.77 6.90 -4.39
CA ARG A 289 -5.30 6.74 -3.01
C ARG A 289 -4.44 7.94 -2.63
N VAL A 290 -5.01 8.88 -1.90
CA VAL A 290 -4.30 10.03 -1.32
C VAL A 290 -4.17 9.80 0.19
N PRO A 291 -2.95 9.71 0.73
CA PRO A 291 -2.76 9.58 2.18
C PRO A 291 -3.19 10.88 2.88
N ALA A 292 -3.85 10.75 4.03
CA ALA A 292 -4.22 11.90 4.85
C ALA A 292 -2.96 12.62 5.34
N LEU A 293 -2.86 13.92 5.07
CA LEU A 293 -1.67 14.70 5.41
C LEU A 293 -2.01 16.08 5.93
N VAL A 294 -1.13 16.62 6.76
CA VAL A 294 -1.12 18.02 7.19
C VAL A 294 0.12 18.66 6.62
N ARG A 295 -0.06 19.73 5.82
CA ARG A 295 1.06 20.50 5.28
C ARG A 295 1.63 21.40 6.38
N CYS A 296 2.87 21.15 6.78
CA CYS A 296 3.61 22.02 7.68
C CYS A 296 4.18 23.22 6.92
N ALA A 297 4.47 24.32 7.63
CA ALA A 297 5.02 25.53 7.02
C ALA A 297 6.42 25.29 6.42
N ASP A 298 7.22 24.46 7.08
CA ASP A 298 8.59 24.12 6.69
C ASP A 298 9.00 22.74 7.22
N SER A 299 10.22 22.33 6.90
CA SER A 299 10.79 21.05 7.33
C SER A 299 11.05 20.96 8.84
N GLN A 300 11.27 22.10 9.53
CA GLN A 300 11.50 22.11 10.97
C GLN A 300 10.20 21.91 11.75
N GLU A 301 9.11 22.54 11.31
CA GLU A 301 7.77 22.28 11.86
C GLU A 301 7.34 20.84 11.59
N ALA A 302 7.56 20.33 10.38
CA ALA A 302 7.27 18.93 10.06
C ALA A 302 8.01 17.97 11.00
N ALA A 303 9.33 18.14 11.16
CA ALA A 303 10.12 17.32 12.08
C ALA A 303 9.62 17.41 13.53
N ARG A 304 9.28 18.62 14.02
CA ARG A 304 8.73 18.80 15.38
C ARG A 304 7.38 18.10 15.55
N GLN A 305 6.48 18.18 14.57
CA GLN A 305 5.19 17.48 14.63
C GLN A 305 5.35 15.95 14.53
N GLN A 306 6.23 15.47 13.65
CA GLN A 306 6.54 14.04 13.52
C GLN A 306 7.13 13.47 14.82
N CYS A 307 8.05 14.20 15.48
CA CYS A 307 8.58 13.81 16.79
C CYS A 307 7.48 13.75 17.86
N ARG A 308 6.63 14.79 17.96
CA ARG A 308 5.49 14.80 18.91
C ARG A 308 4.55 13.61 18.69
N ARG A 309 4.27 13.29 17.42
CA ARG A 309 3.45 12.14 17.04
C ARG A 309 4.09 10.82 17.44
N ALA A 310 5.39 10.67 17.23
CA ALA A 310 6.10 9.46 17.65
C ALA A 310 6.14 9.29 19.17
N ASP A 311 6.40 10.36 19.92
CA ASP A 311 6.35 10.35 21.39
C ASP A 311 4.96 9.95 21.89
N LEU A 312 3.90 10.42 21.20
CA LEU A 312 2.52 10.02 21.49
C LEU A 312 2.29 8.52 21.28
N ILE A 313 2.74 7.98 20.16
CA ILE A 313 2.64 6.55 19.84
C ILE A 313 3.39 5.72 20.89
N ILE A 314 4.62 6.10 21.23
CA ILE A 314 5.42 5.44 22.26
C ILE A 314 4.69 5.49 23.61
N GLY A 315 4.12 6.64 23.97
CA GLY A 315 3.34 6.79 25.21
C GLY A 315 2.12 5.87 25.25
N ILE A 316 1.36 5.80 24.15
CA ILE A 316 0.18 4.92 24.02
C ILE A 316 0.58 3.45 24.14
N VAL A 317 1.61 3.01 23.41
CA VAL A 317 2.11 1.62 23.46
C VAL A 317 2.60 1.28 24.86
N THR A 318 3.34 2.18 25.50
CA THR A 318 3.85 1.99 26.87
C THR A 318 2.72 1.91 27.90
N GLN A 319 1.71 2.78 27.78
CA GLN A 319 0.53 2.76 28.66
C GLN A 319 -0.30 1.49 28.46
N ALA A 320 -0.45 1.02 27.23
CA ALA A 320 -1.13 -0.22 26.92
C ALA A 320 -0.40 -1.43 27.52
N TYR A 321 0.94 -1.47 27.43
CA TYR A 321 1.76 -2.53 28.00
C TYR A 321 1.65 -2.61 29.54
N ASN A 322 1.48 -1.48 30.21
CA ASN A 322 1.41 -1.42 31.68
C ASN A 322 0.01 -1.69 32.27
N ASN A 323 -1.05 -1.78 31.44
CA ASN A 323 -2.44 -1.92 31.89
C ASN A 323 -3.12 -3.18 31.31
N ASP A 324 -2.84 -4.36 31.87
CA ASP A 324 -3.35 -5.68 31.43
C ASP A 324 -4.89 -5.75 31.20
N ARG A 325 -5.70 -4.97 31.94
CA ARG A 325 -7.18 -4.95 31.75
C ARG A 325 -7.67 -4.01 30.65
N GLN A 326 -6.87 -3.01 30.24
CA GLN A 326 -7.21 -2.19 29.08
C GLN A 326 -6.84 -2.89 27.78
N ILE A 327 -5.82 -3.76 27.77
CA ILE A 327 -5.43 -4.58 26.62
C ILE A 327 -6.63 -5.35 26.05
N ALA A 328 -7.55 -5.90 26.86
CA ALA A 328 -8.71 -6.62 26.33
C ALA A 328 -9.67 -5.72 25.52
N ARG A 329 -10.00 -4.52 26.03
CA ARG A 329 -10.89 -3.54 25.36
C ARG A 329 -10.19 -2.81 24.21
N TRP A 330 -8.90 -2.53 24.38
CA TRP A 330 -8.06 -1.89 23.38
C TRP A 330 -7.77 -2.85 22.24
N CYS A 331 -7.41 -4.11 22.53
CA CYS A 331 -7.39 -5.17 21.54
C CYS A 331 -8.77 -5.41 20.94
N GLU A 332 -9.92 -5.14 21.56
CA GLU A 332 -11.20 -5.25 20.86
C GLU A 332 -11.39 -4.16 19.79
N HIS A 333 -10.99 -2.92 20.09
CA HIS A 333 -11.05 -1.80 19.15
C HIS A 333 -9.98 -1.90 18.06
N PHE A 334 -8.73 -2.17 18.47
CA PHE A 334 -7.62 -2.43 17.57
C PHE A 334 -7.76 -3.77 16.85
N LYS A 335 -8.36 -4.83 17.43
CA LYS A 335 -8.73 -6.04 16.67
C LYS A 335 -9.79 -5.70 15.66
N LYS A 336 -10.71 -4.77 15.85
CA LYS A 336 -11.62 -4.41 14.73
C LYS A 336 -10.84 -3.82 13.56
N THR A 337 -9.95 -2.86 13.83
CA THR A 337 -9.13 -2.22 12.78
C THR A 337 -8.03 -3.14 12.24
N ILE A 338 -7.40 -3.96 13.07
CA ILE A 338 -6.38 -4.97 12.70
C ILE A 338 -7.05 -6.18 12.09
N ILE A 339 -8.22 -6.65 12.51
CA ILE A 339 -8.96 -7.72 11.81
C ILE A 339 -9.49 -7.17 10.49
N GLU A 340 -9.89 -5.91 10.37
CA GLU A 340 -10.20 -5.31 9.06
C GLU A 340 -8.94 -5.18 8.20
N ILE A 341 -7.83 -4.68 8.74
CA ILE A 341 -6.56 -4.57 8.03
C ILE A 341 -5.95 -5.94 7.72
N TYR A 342 -6.04 -6.93 8.60
CA TYR A 342 -5.62 -8.31 8.36
C TYR A 342 -6.64 -9.03 7.50
N ARG A 343 -7.94 -8.78 7.58
CA ARG A 343 -8.90 -9.31 6.59
C ARG A 343 -8.57 -8.74 5.23
N ILE A 344 -8.29 -7.45 5.12
CA ILE A 344 -7.86 -6.80 3.88
C ILE A 344 -6.50 -7.33 3.43
N ILE A 345 -5.48 -7.41 4.29
CA ILE A 345 -4.13 -7.91 3.96
C ILE A 345 -4.14 -9.40 3.66
N PHE A 346 -4.90 -10.20 4.39
CA PHE A 346 -5.01 -11.65 4.19
C PHE A 346 -5.91 -11.95 2.99
N THR A 347 -6.90 -11.09 2.69
CA THR A 347 -7.65 -11.13 1.42
C THR A 347 -6.73 -10.72 0.28
N ILE A 348 -5.97 -9.63 0.39
CA ILE A 348 -4.94 -9.18 -0.56
C ILE A 348 -3.88 -10.26 -0.75
N GLU A 349 -3.35 -10.90 0.30
CA GLU A 349 -2.31 -11.93 0.21
C GLU A 349 -2.87 -13.26 -0.28
N ARG A 350 -4.12 -13.60 0.05
CA ARG A 350 -4.82 -14.76 -0.51
C ARG A 350 -5.08 -14.54 -2.00
N ILE A 351 -5.54 -13.36 -2.40
CA ILE A 351 -5.68 -12.92 -3.80
C ILE A 351 -4.29 -12.92 -4.47
N ARG A 352 -3.26 -12.38 -3.82
CA ARG A 352 -1.90 -12.27 -4.35
C ARG A 352 -1.25 -13.64 -4.59
N ARG A 353 -1.26 -14.53 -3.60
CA ARG A 353 -0.71 -15.88 -3.72
C ARG A 353 -1.50 -16.75 -4.69
N ARG A 354 -2.82 -16.56 -4.76
CA ARG A 354 -3.72 -17.34 -5.64
C ARG A 354 -3.67 -16.89 -7.10
N TYR A 355 -3.56 -15.58 -7.37
CA TYR A 355 -3.61 -15.04 -8.75
C TYR A 355 -2.26 -14.63 -9.33
N PHE A 356 -1.25 -14.42 -8.49
CA PHE A 356 0.06 -13.96 -8.97
C PHE A 356 1.20 -14.94 -8.67
N GLY A 357 0.97 -15.96 -7.81
CA GLY A 357 1.93 -16.99 -7.45
C GLY A 357 3.24 -16.45 -6.85
N ASP A 358 4.04 -17.33 -6.23
CA ASP A 358 5.48 -17.08 -6.07
C ASP A 358 6.18 -17.42 -7.40
N HIS A 359 5.77 -16.79 -8.51
CA HIS A 359 6.46 -16.97 -9.77
C HIS A 359 7.75 -16.15 -9.74
N PRO A 360 8.95 -16.78 -9.77
CA PRO A 360 10.13 -16.07 -10.23
C PRO A 360 9.83 -15.53 -11.64
N PRO A 361 10.42 -14.38 -12.03
CA PRO A 361 10.27 -13.88 -13.39
C PRO A 361 10.56 -14.99 -14.39
N ALA A 362 9.77 -15.05 -15.47
CA ALA A 362 9.80 -16.09 -16.50
C ALA A 362 11.17 -16.34 -17.17
N ASP A 363 12.20 -15.56 -16.82
CA ASP A 363 13.57 -15.67 -17.31
C ASP A 363 14.40 -16.78 -16.62
N GLU A 364 13.87 -17.45 -15.58
CA GLU A 364 14.57 -18.57 -14.91
C GLU A 364 14.14 -19.98 -15.39
N MET A 365 13.10 -20.09 -16.24
CA MET A 365 12.71 -21.40 -16.83
C MET A 365 13.42 -21.75 -18.15
N GLU A 366 14.15 -20.81 -18.78
CA GLU A 366 14.89 -21.09 -20.02
C GLU A 366 16.36 -21.54 -19.84
N ARG A 367 16.84 -21.77 -18.60
CA ARG A 367 18.19 -22.30 -18.35
C ARG A 367 18.23 -23.70 -17.74
N GLY A 368 17.26 -24.53 -18.09
CA GLY A 368 17.15 -25.90 -17.60
C GLY A 368 17.09 -26.94 -18.72
N ASN A 369 17.83 -26.79 -19.82
CA ASN A 369 18.13 -27.90 -20.75
C ASN A 369 19.15 -27.48 -21.82
N TYR A 370 20.43 -27.50 -21.46
CA TYR A 370 21.50 -27.88 -22.39
C TYR A 370 22.44 -28.81 -21.60
N GLY A 371 22.53 -30.05 -22.08
CA GLY A 371 23.24 -31.12 -21.39
C GLY A 371 24.75 -30.96 -21.41
N CYS A 372 25.38 -31.64 -20.45
CA CYS A 372 26.62 -32.38 -20.68
C CYS A 372 26.36 -33.81 -20.18
N SER A 373 26.10 -34.70 -21.14
CA SER A 373 26.64 -36.05 -21.09
C SER A 373 28.06 -35.95 -21.67
N ASP A 374 29.01 -36.58 -20.98
CA ASP A 374 30.43 -36.83 -21.28
C ASP A 374 31.07 -36.24 -22.55
#